data_AF-A0A2V5PU88-F1
#
_entry.id   AF-A0A2V5PU88-F1
#
_cell.length_a   1.000
_cell.length_b   1.000
_cell.length_c   1.000
_cell.angle_alpha   90.00
_cell.angle_beta   90.00
_cell.angle_gamma   90.00
#
_symmetry.space_group_name_H-M   'P 1'
#
loop_
_entity.id
_entity.type
_entity.pdbx_description
1 polymer ?
#
loop_
_entity_poly.entity_id
_entity_poly.type
_entity_poly.pdbx_seq_one_letter_code
_entity_poly.pdbx_strand_id
1 'polypeptide(L)'
;MKRILFALLLSLIAPLSMSAQRATLYTLGSYNGGTNNVAATATNSPTTAIISVEEFDRVGVTVSAKPLSTSTGTVVFKFADSVDGTNYETTPSHTVTLTLSGTSTTTQTAQFDTFGTAGLQLVSIGSTNAMAVTNLTVSVRLKAPKRRIETR
;
A
#
# COMPACT_ATOMS: atom_id res chain seq x y z
N MET A 1 7.63 13.16 54.38
CA MET A 1 7.68 14.08 53.21
C MET A 1 8.49 13.52 52.03
N LYS A 2 9.61 12.81 52.23
CA LYS A 2 10.43 12.23 51.14
C LYS A 2 9.75 11.13 50.30
N ARG A 3 8.75 10.42 50.83
CA ARG A 3 8.04 9.31 50.14
C ARG A 3 7.04 9.79 49.09
N ILE A 4 6.49 11.01 49.25
CA ILE A 4 5.53 11.60 48.31
C ILE A 4 6.24 12.09 47.05
N LEU A 5 7.46 12.63 47.21
CA LEU A 5 8.29 13.10 46.11
C LEU A 5 8.75 11.95 45.19
N PHE A 6 8.94 10.75 45.75
CA PHE A 6 9.34 9.56 44.98
C PHE A 6 8.17 8.97 44.17
N ALA A 7 6.94 9.07 44.69
CA ALA A 7 5.73 8.63 43.97
C ALA A 7 5.39 9.55 42.79
N LEU A 8 5.63 10.86 42.93
CA LEU A 8 5.42 11.84 41.86
C LEU A 8 6.46 11.68 40.71
N LEU A 9 7.67 11.22 41.04
CA LEU A 9 8.72 10.97 40.05
C LEU A 9 8.43 9.72 39.20
N LEU A 10 7.79 8.69 39.77
CA LEU A 10 7.40 7.48 39.04
C LEU A 10 6.21 7.71 38.09
N SER A 11 5.33 8.67 38.38
CA SER A 11 4.23 9.03 37.46
C SER A 11 4.67 9.85 36.24
N LEU A 12 5.88 10.42 36.25
CA LEU A 12 6.45 11.10 35.08
C LEU A 12 7.05 10.13 34.04
N ILE A 13 7.18 8.85 34.38
CA ILE A 13 7.57 7.79 33.44
C ILE A 13 6.28 7.20 32.84
N ALA A 14 5.49 8.07 32.23
CA ALA A 14 4.39 7.61 31.39
C ALA A 14 4.99 6.72 30.29
N PRO A 15 4.47 5.51 30.04
CA PRO A 15 4.93 4.73 28.92
C PRO A 15 4.66 5.56 27.66
N LEU A 16 5.74 5.94 26.98
CA LEU A 16 5.71 6.34 25.59
C LEU A 16 5.18 5.14 24.83
N SER A 17 3.86 5.00 24.80
CA SER A 17 3.15 4.08 23.94
C SER A 17 3.59 4.44 22.53
N MET A 18 4.57 3.69 22.01
CA MET A 18 4.95 3.72 20.62
C MET A 18 3.72 3.28 19.85
N SER A 19 2.87 4.23 19.52
CA SER A 19 1.81 4.03 18.55
C SER A 19 2.51 3.68 17.25
N ALA A 20 2.44 2.41 16.87
CA ALA A 20 2.72 1.98 15.52
C ALA A 20 1.81 2.81 14.61
N GLN A 21 2.40 3.82 13.97
CA GLN A 21 1.67 4.86 13.26
C GLN A 21 1.12 4.23 11.99
N ARG A 22 -0.11 3.73 12.06
CA ARG A 22 -0.84 3.19 10.92
C ARG A 22 -1.41 4.37 10.14
N ALA A 23 -0.56 5.04 9.37
CA ALA A 23 -1.00 6.05 8.43
C ALA A 23 -1.63 5.34 7.22
N THR A 24 -2.95 5.50 7.04
CA THR A 24 -3.62 5.13 5.80
C THR A 24 -3.16 6.13 4.74
N LEU A 25 -2.11 5.79 4.00
CA LEU A 25 -1.41 6.77 3.17
C LEU A 25 -2.16 7.15 1.90
N TYR A 26 -3.07 6.31 1.42
CA TYR A 26 -3.77 6.56 0.17
C TYR A 26 -4.94 5.60 0.03
N THR A 27 -6.14 6.15 -0.18
CA THR A 27 -7.23 5.43 -0.82
C THR A 27 -7.15 5.82 -2.27
N LEU A 28 -6.92 4.86 -3.16
CA LEU A 28 -7.03 5.06 -4.60
C LEU A 28 -8.43 5.65 -4.86
N GLY A 29 -8.50 6.94 -5.20
CA GLY A 29 -9.75 7.64 -5.43
C GLY A 29 -10.56 6.99 -6.54
N SER A 30 -11.85 7.26 -6.59
CA SER A 30 -12.77 6.73 -7.61
C SER A 30 -12.14 6.87 -9.01
N TYR A 31 -11.88 5.75 -9.68
CA TYR A 31 -11.55 5.78 -11.10
C TYR A 31 -12.72 6.39 -11.87
N ASN A 32 -12.37 7.18 -12.88
CA ASN A 32 -13.27 7.88 -13.78
C ASN A 32 -14.40 6.94 -14.26
N GLY A 33 -15.65 7.17 -13.81
CA GLY A 33 -16.80 6.32 -14.15
C GLY A 33 -17.68 5.86 -12.98
N GLY A 34 -17.45 6.33 -11.74
CA GLY A 34 -18.40 6.19 -10.63
C GLY A 34 -18.42 4.81 -9.94
N THR A 35 -17.81 3.77 -10.53
CA THR A 35 -17.59 2.47 -9.89
C THR A 35 -16.13 2.06 -10.12
N ASN A 36 -15.36 1.83 -9.05
CA ASN A 36 -13.98 1.34 -9.16
C ASN A 36 -13.97 -0.12 -9.66
N ASN A 37 -14.08 -0.28 -10.97
CA ASN A 37 -14.24 -1.56 -11.65
C ASN A 37 -13.15 -1.79 -12.70
N VAL A 38 -12.65 -3.02 -12.77
CA VAL A 38 -11.84 -3.50 -13.89
C VAL A 38 -12.67 -4.54 -14.61
N ALA A 39 -12.97 -4.29 -15.89
CA ALA A 39 -13.77 -5.21 -16.68
C ALA A 39 -13.03 -6.53 -16.93
N ALA A 40 -13.80 -7.57 -17.28
CA ALA A 40 -13.29 -8.85 -17.72
C ALA A 40 -12.22 -8.67 -18.81
N THR A 41 -11.06 -9.32 -18.67
CA THR A 41 -9.94 -9.24 -19.62
C THR A 41 -9.40 -7.82 -19.90
N ALA A 42 -9.85 -6.82 -19.14
CA ALA A 42 -9.43 -5.44 -19.31
C ALA A 42 -8.25 -5.11 -18.39
N THR A 43 -7.54 -4.05 -18.77
CA THR A 43 -6.46 -3.45 -17.98
C THR A 43 -6.75 -1.97 -17.79
N ASN A 44 -6.74 -1.51 -16.54
CA ASN A 44 -6.79 -0.10 -16.21
C ASN A 44 -5.36 0.39 -15.95
N SER A 45 -5.01 1.56 -16.49
CA SER A 45 -3.68 2.19 -16.33
C SER A 45 -3.77 3.47 -15.50
N PRO A 46 -3.75 3.38 -14.15
CA PRO A 46 -3.59 4.56 -13.29
C PRO A 46 -2.34 5.35 -13.63
N THR A 47 -2.47 6.68 -13.68
CA THR A 47 -1.32 7.58 -13.87
C THR A 47 -1.05 8.47 -12.65
N THR A 48 -1.99 8.60 -11.71
CA THR A 48 -1.89 9.52 -10.56
C THR A 48 -1.62 8.82 -9.21
N ALA A 49 -1.45 7.50 -9.23
CA ALA A 49 -1.34 6.68 -8.03
C ALA A 49 0.13 6.50 -7.59
N ILE A 50 0.74 7.59 -7.12
CA ILE A 50 2.15 7.66 -6.73
C ILE A 50 2.31 7.64 -5.21
N ILE A 51 3.31 6.92 -4.72
CA ILE A 51 3.65 6.75 -3.32
C ILE A 51 5.13 7.11 -3.15
N SER A 52 5.45 8.16 -2.39
CA SER A 52 6.84 8.48 -2.05
C SER A 52 7.39 7.45 -1.06
N VAL A 53 8.55 6.85 -1.38
CA VAL A 53 9.15 5.76 -0.58
C VAL A 53 10.62 5.99 -0.20
N GLU A 54 11.19 7.17 -0.52
CA GLU A 54 12.61 7.50 -0.33
C GLU A 54 13.17 7.24 1.08
N GLU A 55 12.36 7.46 2.12
CA GLU A 55 12.80 7.30 3.52
C GLU A 55 12.64 5.88 4.07
N PHE A 56 12.18 4.94 3.24
CA PHE A 56 11.78 3.59 3.66
C PHE A 56 12.59 2.52 2.95
N ASP A 57 13.04 1.52 3.69
CA ASP A 57 13.71 0.35 3.10
C ASP A 57 12.73 -0.65 2.50
N ARG A 58 11.52 -0.71 3.07
CA ARG A 58 10.49 -1.67 2.71
C ARG A 58 9.11 -1.05 2.87
N VAL A 59 8.23 -1.38 1.95
CA VAL A 59 6.84 -0.96 1.95
C VAL A 59 5.92 -2.17 1.84
N GLY A 60 4.87 -2.21 2.66
CA GLY A 60 3.80 -3.20 2.52
C GLY A 60 2.71 -2.67 1.63
N VAL A 61 2.33 -3.38 0.58
CA VAL A 61 1.20 -3.04 -0.29
C VAL A 61 0.08 -4.03 -0.07
N THR A 62 -1.07 -3.54 0.36
CA THR A 62 -2.31 -4.32 0.51
C THR A 62 -3.25 -3.99 -0.64
N VAL A 63 -3.68 -5.00 -1.39
CA VAL A 63 -4.68 -4.89 -2.45
C VAL A 63 -5.93 -5.67 -2.07
N SER A 64 -7.10 -5.17 -2.44
CA SER A 64 -8.37 -5.88 -2.25
C SER A 64 -9.31 -5.63 -3.42
N ALA A 65 -10.14 -6.62 -3.73
CA ALA A 65 -11.17 -6.53 -4.76
C ALA A 65 -12.29 -7.54 -4.49
N LYS A 66 -13.44 -7.32 -5.13
CA LYS A 66 -14.61 -8.22 -5.07
C LYS A 66 -15.06 -8.58 -6.49
N PRO A 67 -15.29 -9.87 -6.81
CA PRO A 67 -15.96 -10.27 -8.05
C PRO A 67 -17.36 -9.65 -8.18
N LEU A 68 -17.74 -9.23 -9.39
CA LEU A 68 -19.10 -8.76 -9.67
C LEU A 68 -20.13 -9.91 -9.66
N SER A 69 -19.69 -11.14 -9.96
CA SER A 69 -20.51 -12.35 -9.96
C SER A 69 -19.69 -13.54 -9.46
N THR A 70 -20.37 -14.64 -9.11
CA THR A 70 -19.70 -15.87 -8.66
C THR A 70 -18.74 -16.38 -9.74
N SER A 71 -17.44 -16.31 -9.47
CA SER A 71 -16.41 -16.74 -10.41
C SER A 71 -15.07 -16.96 -9.70
N THR A 72 -14.10 -17.48 -10.44
CA THR A 72 -12.70 -17.56 -10.02
C THR A 72 -11.84 -16.82 -11.04
N GLY A 73 -10.77 -16.19 -10.59
CA GLY A 73 -9.87 -15.48 -11.49
C GLY A 73 -8.74 -14.79 -10.73
N THR A 74 -7.90 -14.06 -11.45
CA THR A 74 -6.83 -13.27 -10.84
C THR A 74 -6.85 -11.83 -11.31
N VAL A 75 -6.55 -10.93 -10.39
CA VAL A 75 -6.30 -9.51 -10.65
C VAL A 75 -4.83 -9.26 -10.37
N VAL A 76 -4.15 -8.65 -11.34
CA VAL A 76 -2.71 -8.39 -11.28
C VAL A 76 -2.50 -6.89 -11.18
N PHE A 77 -1.88 -6.46 -10.08
CA PHE A 77 -1.50 -5.09 -9.83
C PHE A 77 0.00 -4.97 -10.06
N LYS A 78 0.41 -4.06 -10.94
CA LYS A 78 1.82 -3.82 -11.27
C LYS A 78 2.23 -2.44 -10.79
N PHE A 79 3.37 -2.38 -10.13
CA PHE A 79 3.93 -1.14 -9.61
C PHE A 79 5.32 -0.90 -10.23
N ALA A 80 5.53 0.34 -10.63
CA ALA A 80 6.77 0.82 -11.21
C ALA A 80 7.55 1.64 -10.18
N ASP A 81 8.84 1.39 -10.08
CA ASP A 81 9.77 2.17 -9.28
C ASP A 81 10.25 3.43 -10.02
N SER A 82 10.62 4.45 -9.23
CA SER A 82 11.29 5.65 -9.69
C SER A 82 12.43 5.99 -8.75
N VAL A 83 13.61 6.26 -9.32
CA VAL A 83 14.81 6.67 -8.56
C VAL A 83 14.77 8.16 -8.19
N ASP A 84 14.08 8.98 -8.99
CA ASP A 84 14.02 10.45 -8.80
C ASP A 84 12.62 10.96 -8.42
N GLY A 85 11.64 10.05 -8.27
CA GLY A 85 10.24 10.36 -7.94
C GLY A 85 9.40 10.87 -9.11
N THR A 86 9.99 11.04 -10.30
CA THR A 86 9.35 11.66 -11.47
C THR A 86 9.38 10.78 -12.73
N ASN A 87 10.48 10.06 -12.96
CA ASN A 87 10.65 9.13 -14.07
C ASN A 87 10.48 7.71 -13.54
N TYR A 88 9.44 7.04 -13.98
CA TYR A 88 9.11 5.67 -13.58
C TYR A 88 9.61 4.67 -14.61
N GLU A 89 10.03 3.50 -14.15
CA GLU A 89 10.45 2.41 -15.02
C GLU A 89 9.32 1.98 -15.99
N THR A 90 9.71 1.60 -17.20
CA THR A 90 8.76 1.17 -18.24
C THR A 90 8.33 -0.29 -18.08
N THR A 91 9.16 -1.10 -17.42
CA THR A 91 8.87 -2.49 -17.07
C THR A 91 8.67 -2.57 -15.56
N PRO A 92 7.44 -2.76 -15.07
CA PRO A 92 7.17 -2.76 -13.63
C PRO A 92 7.91 -3.89 -12.90
N SER A 93 8.69 -3.55 -11.89
CA SER A 93 9.51 -4.45 -11.09
C SER A 93 8.69 -5.18 -10.03
N HIS A 94 7.57 -4.60 -9.59
CA HIS A 94 6.76 -5.16 -8.50
C HIS A 94 5.38 -5.58 -8.97
N THR A 95 4.94 -6.75 -8.52
CA THR A 95 3.61 -7.29 -8.86
C THR A 95 2.93 -7.87 -7.63
N VAL A 96 1.64 -7.57 -7.47
CA VAL A 96 0.75 -8.25 -6.53
C VAL A 96 -0.33 -8.97 -7.32
N THR A 97 -0.42 -10.29 -7.13
CA THR A 97 -1.50 -11.10 -7.70
C THR A 97 -2.54 -11.39 -6.64
N LEU A 98 -3.77 -10.99 -6.91
CA LEU A 98 -4.94 -11.27 -6.08
C LEU A 98 -5.76 -12.38 -6.75
N THR A 99 -5.79 -13.56 -6.13
CA THR A 99 -6.65 -14.66 -6.57
C THR A 99 -8.03 -14.49 -5.95
N LEU A 100 -9.06 -14.46 -6.79
CA LEU A 100 -10.44 -14.26 -6.41
C LEU A 100 -11.22 -15.58 -6.50
N SER A 101 -12.17 -15.75 -5.58
CA SER A 101 -13.07 -16.90 -5.56
C SER A 101 -14.45 -16.53 -5.03
N GLY A 102 -15.50 -16.99 -5.71
CA GLY A 102 -16.88 -16.76 -5.34
C GLY A 102 -17.31 -15.31 -5.54
N THR A 103 -17.92 -14.71 -4.53
CA THR A 103 -18.43 -13.33 -4.53
C THR A 103 -17.89 -12.49 -3.37
N SER A 104 -16.98 -13.04 -2.58
CA SER A 104 -16.43 -12.39 -1.40
C SER A 104 -15.32 -11.41 -1.76
N THR A 105 -15.17 -10.36 -0.96
CA THR A 105 -13.99 -9.49 -1.03
C THR A 105 -12.76 -10.31 -0.64
N THR A 106 -11.73 -10.26 -1.48
CA THR A 106 -10.44 -10.88 -1.19
C THR A 106 -9.39 -9.81 -0.99
N THR A 107 -8.48 -10.03 -0.05
CA THR A 107 -7.40 -9.10 0.29
C THR A 107 -6.07 -9.85 0.25
N GLN A 108 -5.07 -9.25 -0.38
CA GLN A 108 -3.69 -9.75 -0.41
C GLN A 108 -2.74 -8.65 0.06
N THR A 109 -1.69 -9.02 0.80
CA THR A 109 -0.61 -8.09 1.13
C THR A 109 0.72 -8.64 0.62
N ALA A 110 1.49 -7.78 -0.03
CA ALA A 110 2.87 -8.02 -0.45
C ALA A 110 3.79 -7.02 0.24
N GLN A 111 5.07 -7.33 0.29
CA GLN A 111 6.11 -6.43 0.77
C GLN A 111 7.13 -6.22 -0.34
N PHE A 112 7.46 -4.97 -0.62
CA PHE A 112 8.46 -4.58 -1.61
C PHE A 112 9.65 -3.95 -0.90
N ASP A 113 10.84 -4.26 -1.39
CA ASP A 113 12.07 -3.60 -0.96
C ASP A 113 12.23 -2.33 -1.82
N THR A 114 12.48 -1.19 -1.18
CA THR A 114 12.49 0.15 -1.80
C THR A 114 13.85 0.84 -1.69
N PHE A 115 14.91 0.04 -1.53
CA PHE A 115 16.28 0.56 -1.45
C PHE A 115 16.66 1.29 -2.74
N GLY A 116 16.94 2.59 -2.64
CA GLY A 116 17.29 3.42 -3.79
C GLY A 116 16.09 3.84 -4.65
N THR A 117 14.87 3.58 -4.18
CA THR A 117 13.63 3.99 -4.82
C THR A 117 13.09 5.23 -4.12
N ALA A 118 12.87 6.32 -4.85
CA ALA A 118 12.24 7.54 -4.34
C ALA A 118 10.71 7.50 -4.44
N GLY A 119 10.17 6.82 -5.46
CA GLY A 119 8.74 6.71 -5.69
C GLY A 119 8.31 5.33 -6.19
N LEU A 120 7.11 4.91 -5.77
CA LEU A 120 6.44 3.70 -6.22
C LEU A 120 5.08 4.10 -6.84
N GLN A 121 4.84 3.77 -8.09
CA GLN A 121 3.60 4.10 -8.80
C GLN A 121 2.82 2.85 -9.16
N LEU A 122 1.53 2.79 -8.85
CA LEU A 122 0.65 1.79 -9.46
C LEU A 122 0.42 2.20 -10.92
N VAL A 123 0.79 1.34 -11.86
CA VAL A 123 0.75 1.65 -13.31
C VAL A 123 -0.25 0.79 -14.08
N SER A 124 -0.63 -0.37 -13.54
CA SER A 124 -1.55 -1.27 -14.23
C SER A 124 -2.32 -2.14 -13.23
N ILE A 125 -3.61 -2.29 -13.49
CA ILE A 125 -4.51 -3.27 -12.84
C ILE A 125 -5.18 -4.08 -13.95
N GLY A 126 -4.80 -5.35 -14.10
CA GLY A 126 -5.35 -6.24 -15.12
C GLY A 126 -6.17 -7.38 -14.53
N SER A 127 -7.32 -7.68 -15.13
CA SER A 127 -8.08 -8.92 -14.84
C SER A 127 -7.75 -9.96 -15.90
N THR A 128 -7.19 -11.11 -15.49
CA THR A 128 -6.66 -12.12 -16.43
C THR A 128 -7.72 -13.09 -16.95
N ASN A 129 -8.89 -13.12 -16.31
CA ASN A 129 -9.99 -14.00 -16.67
C ASN A 129 -11.23 -13.17 -17.01
N ALA A 130 -12.26 -13.79 -17.61
CA ALA A 130 -13.49 -13.14 -18.09
C ALA A 130 -14.40 -12.55 -16.98
N MET A 131 -13.82 -12.11 -15.86
CA MET A 131 -14.52 -11.63 -14.69
C MET A 131 -14.19 -10.16 -14.45
N ALA A 132 -15.25 -9.36 -14.36
CA ALA A 132 -15.16 -7.99 -13.90
C ALA A 132 -15.12 -7.93 -12.37
N VAL A 133 -14.38 -6.96 -11.81
CA VAL A 133 -14.11 -6.84 -10.38
C VAL A 133 -14.36 -5.44 -9.88
N THR A 134 -15.04 -5.30 -8.74
CA THR A 134 -15.41 -4.02 -8.14
C THR A 134 -14.78 -3.84 -6.75
N ASN A 135 -15.01 -2.68 -6.13
CA ASN A 135 -14.50 -2.33 -4.80
C ASN A 135 -12.98 -2.51 -4.67
N LEU A 136 -12.27 -2.19 -5.75
CA LEU A 136 -10.82 -2.23 -5.78
C LEU A 136 -10.26 -1.26 -4.74
N THR A 137 -9.36 -1.74 -3.90
CA THR A 137 -8.62 -0.90 -2.96
C THR A 137 -7.15 -1.27 -3.03
N VAL A 138 -6.30 -0.25 -3.03
CA VAL A 138 -4.86 -0.38 -2.89
C VAL A 138 -4.47 0.52 -1.73
N SER A 139 -3.75 -0.04 -0.76
CA SER A 139 -3.33 0.65 0.44
C SER A 139 -1.88 0.32 0.73
N VAL A 140 -1.20 1.28 1.34
CA VAL A 140 0.23 1.17 1.63
C VAL A 140 0.45 1.17 3.13
N ARG A 141 1.41 0.38 3.60
CA ARG A 141 1.88 0.29 4.97
C ARG A 141 3.37 0.62 4.97
N LEU A 142 3.70 1.78 5.52
CA LEU A 142 5.08 2.20 5.69
C LEU A 142 5.55 1.81 7.10
N LYS A 143 6.75 1.23 7.19
CA LYS A 143 7.44 1.07 8.48
C LYS A 143 7.96 2.44 8.91
N ALA A 144 8.14 2.70 10.21
CA ALA A 144 8.78 3.93 10.66
C ALA A 144 10.10 4.19 9.89
N PRO A 145 10.35 5.43 9.43
CA PRO A 145 11.56 5.75 8.66
C PRO A 145 12.80 5.47 9.51
N LYS A 146 13.90 5.06 8.86
CA LYS A 146 15.17 4.90 9.57
C LYS A 146 15.56 6.26 10.14
N ARG A 147 15.82 6.33 11.45
CA ARG A 147 16.39 7.55 12.05
C ARG A 147 17.73 7.82 11.38
N ARG A 148 17.85 8.95 10.69
CA ARG A 148 19.13 9.47 10.22
C ARG A 148 19.98 9.75 11.46
N ILE A 149 20.98 8.93 11.72
CA ILE A 149 21.95 9.21 12.78
C ILE A 149 22.81 10.36 12.24
N GLU A 150 22.51 11.58 12.64
CA GLU A 150 23.38 12.71 12.37
C GLU A 150 24.69 12.48 13.13
N THR A 151 25.72 12.06 12.40
CA THR A 151 27.09 12.01 12.93
C THR A 151 27.55 13.46 12.97
N ARG A 152 27.58 14.05 14.17
CA ARG A 152 28.17 15.37 14.43
C ARG A 152 29.69 15.31 14.35
#